data_AF-A0A4Q4UZX0-F1
#
_entry.id   AF-A0A4Q4UZX0-F1
#
_cell.length_a   1.000
_cell.length_b   1.000
_cell.length_c   1.000
_cell.angle_alpha   90.00
_cell.angle_beta   90.00
_cell.angle_gamma   90.00
#
_symmetry.space_group_name_H-M   'P 1'
#
loop_
_entity.id
_entity.type
_entity.pdbx_description
1 polymer ?
#
loop_
_entity_poly.entity_id
_entity_poly.type
_entity_poly.pdbx_seq_one_letter_code
_entity_poly.pdbx_strand_id
1 'polypeptide(L)'
;MARLSACDFNSCLVYSPYGYRPSVLASGIFTSLFSLSLVGCLAIAATVSRGWWLHFTVPVCIACVFEIIGYGVRIASWSDPWDVRQFIVSTAFLTVAPAFVATG
;
A
#
# COMPACT_ATOMS: atom_id res chain seq x y z
N MET A 1 -16.33 -13.43 -15.51
CA MET A 1 -15.94 -12.00 -15.60
C MET A 1 -14.94 -11.91 -16.75
N ALA A 2 -15.30 -11.26 -17.85
CA ALA A 2 -14.40 -11.10 -18.99
C ALA A 2 -13.17 -10.28 -18.54
N ARG A 3 -11.96 -10.79 -18.77
CA ARG A 3 -10.75 -10.02 -18.52
C ARG A 3 -10.66 -8.92 -19.58
N LEU A 4 -10.75 -7.66 -19.16
CA LEU A 4 -10.52 -6.47 -20.01
C LEU A 4 -9.03 -6.29 -20.37
N SER A 5 -8.17 -7.24 -20.01
CA SER A 5 -6.71 -7.26 -20.24
C SER A 5 -6.28 -7.25 -21.71
N ALA A 6 -7.21 -7.24 -22.67
CA ALA A 6 -6.94 -7.23 -24.11
C ALA A 6 -7.10 -5.84 -24.76
N CYS A 7 -7.50 -4.82 -24.00
CA CYS A 7 -7.66 -3.46 -24.50
C CYS A 7 -6.44 -2.61 -24.16
N ASP A 8 -5.83 -1.96 -25.15
CA ASP A 8 -4.81 -0.94 -24.91
C ASP A 8 -5.47 0.38 -24.47
N PHE A 9 -4.76 1.21 -23.71
CA PHE A 9 -5.31 2.44 -23.09
C PHE A 9 -5.92 3.42 -24.12
N ASN A 10 -5.51 3.29 -25.39
CA ASN A 10 -5.96 4.12 -26.51
C ASN A 10 -7.25 3.60 -27.18
N SER A 11 -7.55 2.30 -27.06
CA SER A 11 -8.61 1.63 -27.85
C SER A 11 -9.85 1.24 -27.06
N CYS A 12 -9.89 1.49 -25.75
CA CYS A 12 -11.02 1.12 -24.91
C CYS A 12 -11.97 2.29 -24.60
N LEU A 13 -13.28 2.07 -24.80
CA LEU A 13 -14.36 3.02 -24.49
C LEU A 13 -14.64 3.17 -22.98
N VAL A 14 -13.99 2.35 -22.13
CA VAL A 14 -14.21 2.31 -20.67
C VAL A 14 -13.07 3.01 -19.95
N TYR A 15 -13.40 4.04 -19.17
CA TYR A 15 -12.46 4.77 -18.35
C TYR A 15 -11.99 3.89 -17.18
N SER A 16 -10.66 3.70 -17.04
CA SER A 16 -10.10 3.04 -15.85
C SER A 16 -10.21 3.98 -14.64
N PRO A 17 -10.51 3.46 -13.43
CA PRO A 17 -10.63 4.30 -12.23
C PRO A 17 -9.33 5.06 -11.90
N TYR A 18 -8.17 4.52 -12.30
CA TYR A 18 -6.90 5.20 -12.15
C TYR A 18 -6.71 6.37 -13.12
N GLY A 19 -7.30 6.33 -14.33
CA GLY A 19 -7.05 7.33 -15.38
C GLY A 19 -5.65 7.31 -15.98
N TYR A 20 -4.75 6.45 -15.50
CA TYR A 20 -3.41 6.22 -16.02
C TYR A 20 -2.96 4.78 -15.71
N ARG A 21 -1.88 4.32 -16.34
CA ARG A 21 -1.28 3.02 -16.06
C ARG A 21 -0.38 3.09 -14.82
N PRO A 22 -0.66 2.35 -13.73
CA PRO A 22 0.10 2.45 -12.48
C PRO A 22 1.58 2.05 -12.67
N SER A 23 2.50 2.82 -12.06
CA SER A 23 3.93 2.51 -12.09
C SER A 23 4.30 1.46 -11.04
N VAL A 24 4.70 0.28 -11.50
CA VAL A 24 5.16 -0.84 -10.64
C VAL A 24 6.48 -0.53 -9.96
N LEU A 25 7.35 0.24 -10.61
CA LEU A 25 8.67 0.56 -10.09
C LEU A 25 8.56 1.49 -8.87
N ALA A 26 7.76 2.56 -8.97
CA ALA A 26 7.53 3.47 -7.85
C ALA A 26 6.87 2.75 -6.68
N SER A 27 5.81 1.96 -6.95
CA SER A 27 5.10 1.20 -5.92
C SER A 27 6.00 0.16 -5.22
N GLY A 28 6.90 -0.47 -5.97
CA GLY A 28 7.88 -1.41 -5.42
C GLY A 28 8.90 -0.74 -4.48
N ILE A 29 9.39 0.45 -4.84
CA ILE A 29 10.31 1.22 -3.98
C ILE A 29 9.64 1.59 -2.66
N PHE A 30 8.41 2.08 -2.68
CA PHE A 30 7.71 2.42 -1.44
C PHE A 30 7.44 1.18 -0.58
N THR A 31 7.05 0.06 -1.21
CA THR A 31 6.84 -1.21 -0.49
C THR A 31 8.11 -1.68 0.22
N SER A 32 9.27 -1.60 -0.45
CA SER A 32 10.54 -2.03 0.15
C SER A 32 10.97 -1.12 1.28
N LEU A 33 10.78 0.21 1.15
CA LEU A 33 11.05 1.17 2.21
C LEU A 33 10.19 0.90 3.45
N PHE A 34 8.88 0.75 3.31
CA PHE A 34 7.99 0.46 4.45
C PHE A 34 8.25 -0.91 5.08
N SER A 35 8.68 -1.90 4.29
CA SER A 35 9.12 -3.20 4.81
C SER A 35 10.40 -3.07 5.64
N LEU A 36 11.38 -2.27 5.18
CA LEU A 36 12.61 -2.00 5.92
C LEU A 36 12.31 -1.23 7.21
N SER A 37 11.43 -0.24 7.16
CA SER A 37 10.97 0.53 8.31
C SER A 37 10.26 -0.35 9.33
N LEU A 38 9.41 -1.29 8.89
CA LEU A 38 8.75 -2.25 9.78
C LEU A 38 9.77 -3.13 10.52
N VAL A 39 10.76 -3.67 9.80
CA VAL A 39 11.83 -4.48 10.40
C VAL A 39 12.65 -3.66 11.40
N GLY A 40 13.00 -2.42 11.05
CA GLY A 40 13.68 -1.50 11.95
C GLY A 40 12.86 -1.21 13.20
N CYS A 41 11.55 -0.98 13.06
CA CYS A 41 10.64 -0.73 14.18
C CYS A 41 10.56 -1.95 15.11
N LEU A 42 10.44 -3.16 14.57
CA LEU A 42 10.45 -4.40 15.36
C LEU A 42 11.79 -4.64 16.06
N ALA A 43 12.93 -4.37 15.40
CA ALA A 43 14.24 -4.54 16.01
C ALA A 43 14.45 -3.60 17.20
N ILE A 44 13.98 -2.35 17.09
CA ILE A 44 14.01 -1.39 18.20
C ILE A 44 13.02 -1.80 19.29
N ALA A 45 11.84 -2.29 18.93
CA ALA A 45 10.85 -2.81 19.88
C ALA A 45 11.41 -3.97 20.72
N ALA A 46 12.17 -4.87 20.09
CA ALA A 46 12.77 -6.03 20.74
C ALA A 46 13.94 -5.67 21.68
N THR A 47 14.62 -4.54 21.43
CA THR A 47 15.80 -4.12 22.21
C THR A 47 15.45 -3.15 23.34
N VAL A 48 14.41 -2.32 23.17
CA VAL A 48 13.99 -1.32 24.16
C VAL A 48 12.77 -1.82 24.94
N SER A 49 13.03 -2.54 26.04
CA SER A 49 11.99 -2.99 26.97
C SER A 49 11.71 -1.94 28.05
N ARG A 50 10.72 -1.05 27.82
CA ARG A 50 10.07 -0.28 28.91
C ARG A 50 8.77 0.40 28.45
N GLY A 51 7.64 -0.27 28.71
CA GLY A 51 6.25 0.20 28.91
C GLY A 51 5.64 1.29 28.02
N TRP A 52 6.27 2.47 27.94
CA TRP A 52 5.75 3.64 27.23
C TRP A 52 6.04 3.62 25.73
N TRP A 53 7.13 2.97 25.31
CA TRP A 53 7.53 2.94 23.90
C TRP A 53 6.61 2.06 23.03
N LEU A 54 5.96 1.06 23.63
CA LEU A 54 5.01 0.18 22.94
C LEU A 54 3.81 0.96 22.38
N HIS A 55 3.39 2.05 23.03
CA HIS A 55 2.27 2.86 22.56
C HIS A 55 2.58 3.58 21.24
N PHE A 56 3.85 3.94 21.00
CA PHE A 56 4.30 4.57 19.77
C PHE A 56 4.64 3.53 18.69
N THR A 57 5.30 2.43 19.09
CA THR A 57 5.76 1.42 18.13
C THR A 57 4.62 0.62 17.51
N VAL A 58 3.57 0.29 18.27
CA VAL A 58 2.42 -0.49 17.77
C VAL A 58 1.70 0.20 16.60
N PRO A 59 1.24 1.47 16.71
CA PRO A 59 0.57 2.15 15.59
C PRO A 59 1.49 2.37 14.39
N VAL A 60 2.78 2.62 14.60
CA VAL A 60 3.77 2.74 13.50
C VAL A 60 3.95 1.41 12.76
N CYS A 61 4.01 0.28 13.47
CA CYS A 61 4.05 -1.05 12.85
C CYS A 61 2.77 -1.33 12.06
N ILE A 62 1.60 -1.00 12.61
CA ILE A 62 0.32 -1.13 11.91
C ILE A 62 0.31 -0.28 10.65
N ALA A 63 0.73 0.99 10.72
CA ALA A 63 0.81 1.86 9.55
C ALA A 63 1.70 1.29 8.44
N CYS A 64 2.88 0.74 8.79
CA CYS A 64 3.75 0.12 7.82
C CYS A 64 3.11 -1.10 7.14
N VAL A 65 2.36 -1.92 7.88
CA VAL A 65 1.61 -3.06 7.31
C VAL A 65 0.53 -2.58 6.33
N PHE A 66 -0.20 -1.52 6.69
CA PHE A 66 -1.23 -0.95 5.81
C PHE A 66 -0.63 -0.40 4.51
N GLU A 67 0.54 0.25 4.56
CA GLU A 67 1.24 0.70 3.35
C GLU A 67 1.72 -0.47 2.47
N ILE A 68 2.26 -1.53 3.07
CA ILE A 68 2.69 -2.72 2.33
C ILE A 68 1.51 -3.35 1.60
N ILE A 69 0.34 -3.44 2.25
CA ILE A 69 -0.90 -3.94 1.63
C ILE A 69 -1.36 -2.97 0.53
N GLY A 70 -1.38 -1.66 0.80
CA GLY A 70 -1.84 -0.63 -0.13
C GLY A 70 -1.03 -0.61 -1.44
N TYR A 71 0.31 -0.61 -1.35
CA TYR A 71 1.18 -0.69 -2.53
C TYR A 71 1.21 -2.09 -3.14
N GLY A 72 1.09 -3.16 -2.36
CA GLY A 72 1.00 -4.52 -2.87
C GLY A 72 -0.24 -4.72 -3.77
N VAL A 73 -1.39 -4.23 -3.32
CA VAL A 73 -2.62 -4.22 -4.14
C VAL A 73 -2.46 -3.31 -5.36
N ARG A 74 -1.75 -2.17 -5.23
CA ARG A 74 -1.48 -1.27 -6.36
C ARG A 74 -0.60 -1.92 -7.44
N ILE A 75 0.33 -2.78 -7.05
CA ILE A 75 1.14 -3.59 -7.98
C ILE A 75 0.25 -4.64 -8.66
N ALA A 76 -0.66 -5.28 -7.92
CA ALA A 76 -1.62 -6.24 -8.50
C ALA A 76 -2.58 -5.58 -9.52
N SER A 77 -2.93 -4.29 -9.32
CA SER A 77 -3.70 -3.49 -10.29
C SER A 77 -2.96 -3.24 -11.61
N TRP A 78 -1.67 -3.60 -11.73
CA TRP A 78 -0.94 -3.47 -13.00
C TRP A 78 -1.41 -4.47 -14.06
N SER A 79 -1.78 -5.68 -13.62
CA SER A 79 -2.33 -6.72 -14.50
C SER A 79 -3.76 -6.43 -14.93
N ASP A 80 -4.59 -5.89 -14.03
CA ASP A 80 -6.01 -5.65 -14.26
C ASP A 80 -6.44 -4.24 -13.75
N PRO A 81 -6.04 -3.15 -14.42
CA PRO A 81 -6.29 -1.76 -13.96
C PRO A 81 -7.76 -1.31 -13.96
N TRP A 82 -8.66 -2.13 -14.50
CA TRP A 82 -10.10 -1.88 -14.54
C TRP A 82 -10.84 -2.44 -13.32
N ASP A 83 -10.18 -3.21 -12.44
CA ASP A 83 -10.81 -3.69 -11.21
C ASP A 83 -10.92 -2.57 -10.17
N VAL A 84 -12.12 -2.00 -10.07
CA VAL A 84 -12.46 -0.96 -9.10
C VAL A 84 -12.22 -1.42 -7.66
N ARG A 85 -12.34 -2.73 -7.37
CA ARG A 85 -12.15 -3.25 -6.01
C ARG A 85 -10.70 -3.09 -5.58
N GLN A 86 -9.75 -3.38 -6.47
CA GLN A 86 -8.32 -3.21 -6.19
C GLN A 86 -7.95 -1.73 -6.02
N PHE A 87 -8.54 -0.84 -6.83
CA PHE A 87 -8.37 0.60 -6.69
C PHE A 87 -8.83 1.14 -5.33
N ILE A 88 -10.05 0.77 -4.91
CA ILE A 88 -10.63 1.23 -3.64
C ILE A 88 -9.78 0.71 -2.47
N VAL A 89 -9.42 -0.58 -2.48
CA VAL A 89 -8.60 -1.17 -1.41
C VAL A 89 -7.24 -0.46 -1.34
N SER A 90 -6.52 -0.34 -2.45
CA SER A 90 -5.22 0.33 -2.47
C SER A 90 -5.30 1.76 -1.89
N THR A 91 -6.28 2.55 -2.32
CA THR A 91 -6.43 3.95 -1.89
C THR A 91 -6.87 4.06 -0.44
N ALA A 92 -7.78 3.21 0.02
CA ALA A 92 -8.26 3.24 1.41
C ALA A 92 -7.15 2.87 2.41
N PHE A 93 -6.33 1.86 2.09
CA PHE A 93 -5.21 1.50 2.97
C PHE A 93 -4.15 2.61 2.99
N LEU A 94 -3.86 3.24 1.84
CA LEU A 94 -2.88 4.33 1.74
C LEU A 94 -3.27 5.59 2.52
N THR A 95 -4.56 5.88 2.63
CA THR A 95 -5.04 7.07 3.37
C THR A 95 -5.15 6.82 4.86
N VAL A 96 -5.44 5.58 5.26
CA VAL A 96 -5.58 5.20 6.67
C VAL A 96 -4.23 5.00 7.34
N ALA A 97 -3.21 4.51 6.62
CA ALA A 97 -1.87 4.29 7.16
C ALA A 97 -1.25 5.52 7.87
N PRO A 98 -1.18 6.72 7.27
CA PRO A 98 -0.60 7.89 7.94
C PRO A 98 -1.41 8.38 9.15
N ALA A 99 -2.71 8.07 9.22
CA ALA A 99 -3.54 8.42 10.38
C ALA A 99 -3.11 7.67 11.66
N PHE A 100 -2.66 6.42 11.51
CA PHE A 100 -2.12 5.66 12.63
C PHE A 100 -0.79 6.24 13.13
N VAL A 101 0.09 6.69 12.24
CA VAL A 101 1.36 7.32 12.63
C VAL A 101 1.12 8.64 13.38
N ALA A 102 0.09 9.41 13.00
CA ALA A 102 -0.23 10.68 13.66
C ALA A 102 -0.87 10.52 15.05
N THR A 103 -1.43 9.34 15.35
CA THR A 103 -2.07 9.03 16.64
C THR A 103 -1.09 8.39 17.64
N GLY A 104 0.05 7.88 17.14
CA GLY A 104 1.06 7.16 17.91
C GLY A 104 2.02 8.03 18.70
#